data_AF-A0A0C9WK17-F1
#
_entry.id   AF-A0A0C9WK17-F1
#
_cell.length_a   1.000
_cell.length_b   1.000
_cell.length_c   1.000
_cell.angle_alpha   90.00
_cell.angle_beta   90.00
_cell.angle_gamma   90.00
#
_symmetry.space_group_name_H-M   'P 1'
#
loop_
_entity.id
_entity.type
_entity.pdbx_description
1 polymer ?
#
loop_
_entity_poly.entity_id
_entity_poly.type
_entity_poly.pdbx_seq_one_letter_code
_entity_poly.pdbx_strand_id
1 'polypeptide(L)'
;MLKFGSCETSSEQLDPGSAAGMTFTPNNPKISFRWAVHAGVWPGLPVNVNGPNTICTTLTVPPVPVDIIRMDDVSTSAFQLDQIRQEREIRAGVGNEEGEEDRDIDVDGEGPMPQYPTGKLRLQLSDSQTVLEASGYRRIGELKLTTPSGFKMQLKNVRIQRGMAFLEPTAVNRKGGETEELVKNQEFTFVNSLRHHMGQVYS
;
A
#
# COMPACT_ATOMS: atom_id res chain seq x y z
N MET A 1 4.49 3.76 -35.85
CA MET A 1 3.10 3.31 -36.05
C MET A 1 2.93 2.04 -35.21
N LEU A 2 2.43 2.17 -33.98
CA LEU A 2 2.31 1.05 -33.04
C LEU A 2 0.93 0.40 -33.22
N LYS A 3 0.92 -0.89 -33.61
CA LYS A 3 -0.30 -1.70 -33.72
C LYS A 3 -0.73 -2.12 -32.31
N PHE A 4 -1.92 -1.70 -31.90
CA PHE A 4 -2.63 -2.25 -30.74
C PHE A 4 -3.30 -3.57 -31.17
N GLY A 5 -2.91 -4.68 -30.55
CA GLY A 5 -3.58 -5.97 -30.74
C GLY A 5 -4.91 -5.99 -30.00
N SER A 6 -6.00 -6.14 -30.76
CA SER A 6 -7.35 -6.37 -30.26
C SER A 6 -7.44 -7.73 -29.56
N CYS A 7 -8.10 -7.80 -28.40
CA CYS A 7 -8.42 -9.05 -27.73
C CYS A 7 -9.79 -9.51 -28.25
N GLU A 8 -9.80 -10.41 -29.23
CA GLU A 8 -11.02 -10.98 -29.80
C GLU A 8 -11.79 -11.83 -28.78
N THR A 9 -13.11 -11.76 -28.89
CA THR A 9 -14.07 -12.45 -28.01
C THR A 9 -14.61 -13.66 -28.78
N SER A 10 -14.17 -14.87 -28.44
CA SER A 10 -14.78 -16.10 -28.95
C SER A 10 -15.79 -16.63 -27.93
N SER A 11 -17.06 -16.59 -28.32
CA SER A 11 -18.17 -17.26 -27.67
C SER A 11 -18.07 -18.76 -27.91
N GLU A 12 -17.90 -19.56 -26.86
CA GLU A 12 -17.98 -21.03 -26.94
C GLU A 12 -19.02 -21.54 -25.94
N GLN A 13 -19.94 -22.35 -26.46
CA GLN A 13 -21.10 -22.94 -25.78
C GLN A 13 -20.65 -23.92 -24.69
N LEU A 14 -21.36 -23.94 -23.56
CA LEU A 14 -21.13 -24.86 -22.44
C LEU A 14 -22.21 -25.94 -22.40
N ASP A 15 -21.79 -27.20 -22.51
CA ASP A 15 -22.58 -28.37 -22.08
C ASP A 15 -22.44 -28.56 -20.55
N PRO A 16 -23.52 -28.87 -19.82
CA PRO A 16 -23.47 -29.05 -18.38
C PRO A 16 -23.22 -30.52 -18.01
N GLY A 17 -21.99 -30.85 -17.61
CA GLY A 17 -21.72 -32.21 -17.11
C GLY A 17 -20.31 -32.47 -16.61
N SER A 18 -20.15 -32.43 -15.28
CA SER A 18 -19.25 -33.27 -14.48
C SER A 18 -17.74 -32.94 -14.38
N ALA A 19 -17.32 -32.93 -13.11
CA ALA A 19 -16.03 -33.27 -12.52
C ALA A 19 -14.85 -32.28 -12.61
N ALA A 20 -14.27 -32.05 -11.44
CA ALA A 20 -13.05 -31.30 -11.20
C ALA A 20 -11.90 -31.81 -12.08
N GLY A 21 -11.31 -30.90 -12.86
CA GLY A 21 -10.08 -31.15 -13.61
C GLY A 21 -9.21 -29.90 -13.60
N MET A 22 -8.09 -29.94 -12.88
CA MET A 22 -6.98 -29.02 -13.12
C MET A 22 -6.39 -29.36 -14.49
N THR A 23 -6.55 -28.47 -15.48
CA THR A 23 -5.83 -28.57 -16.75
C THR A 23 -4.83 -27.44 -16.85
N PHE A 24 -3.56 -27.81 -17.01
CA PHE A 24 -2.45 -26.90 -17.24
C PHE A 24 -2.17 -26.88 -18.75
N THR A 25 -2.57 -25.82 -19.44
CA THR A 25 -2.20 -25.63 -20.86
C THR A 25 -0.98 -24.72 -20.97
N PRO A 26 0.13 -25.15 -21.58
CA PRO A 26 1.43 -24.48 -21.46
C PRO A 26 1.60 -23.17 -22.26
N ASN A 27 0.58 -22.63 -22.93
CA ASN A 27 0.74 -21.51 -23.87
C ASN A 27 -0.12 -20.25 -23.60
N ASN A 28 -0.63 -20.05 -22.38
CA ASN A 28 -1.31 -18.79 -22.03
C ASN A 28 -1.19 -18.48 -20.52
N PRO A 29 -0.33 -17.55 -20.05
CA PRO A 29 -0.10 -17.32 -18.62
C PRO A 29 -1.18 -16.44 -17.98
N LYS A 30 -2.44 -16.58 -18.39
CA LYS A 30 -3.57 -15.97 -17.66
C LYS A 30 -4.00 -16.95 -16.57
N ILE A 31 -3.30 -16.92 -15.43
CA ILE A 31 -3.77 -17.59 -14.22
C ILE A 31 -4.94 -16.77 -13.68
N SER A 32 -6.16 -17.16 -14.05
CA SER A 32 -7.40 -16.62 -13.49
C SER A 32 -7.83 -17.50 -12.33
N PHE A 33 -7.85 -16.94 -11.12
CA PHE A 33 -8.40 -17.62 -9.95
C PHE A 33 -9.91 -17.41 -9.94
N ARG A 34 -10.68 -18.49 -10.14
CA ARG A 34 -12.13 -18.50 -10.01
C ARG A 34 -12.48 -18.95 -8.59
N TRP A 35 -12.86 -18.01 -7.72
CA TRP A 35 -13.22 -18.31 -6.33
C TRP A 35 -14.63 -18.88 -6.25
N ALA A 36 -14.79 -20.02 -5.59
CA ALA A 36 -16.08 -20.49 -5.11
C ALA A 36 -16.33 -19.86 -3.73
N VAL A 37 -17.22 -18.87 -3.66
CA VAL A 37 -17.64 -18.28 -2.38
C VAL A 37 -18.61 -19.26 -1.71
N HIS A 38 -18.10 -20.12 -0.83
CA HIS A 38 -18.93 -20.81 0.15
C HIS A 38 -19.15 -19.90 1.35
N ALA A 39 -20.39 -19.87 1.85
CA ALA A 39 -20.84 -18.97 2.90
C ALA A 39 -19.90 -18.98 4.13
N GLY A 40 -19.31 -17.83 4.46
CA GLY A 40 -18.60 -17.59 5.73
C GLY A 40 -17.10 -17.30 5.63
N VAL A 41 -16.45 -17.54 4.49
CA VAL A 41 -15.01 -17.24 4.33
C VAL A 41 -14.84 -15.91 3.59
N TRP A 42 -14.32 -14.90 4.27
CA TRP A 42 -13.93 -13.64 3.63
C TRP A 42 -12.76 -13.90 2.66
N PRO A 43 -12.81 -13.34 1.43
CA PRO A 43 -11.74 -13.54 0.46
C PRO A 43 -10.46 -12.86 0.96
N GLY A 44 -9.45 -13.67 1.28
CA GLY A 44 -8.10 -13.20 1.56
C GLY A 44 -7.30 -12.94 0.28
N LEU A 45 -6.09 -12.43 0.46
CA LEU A 45 -5.07 -12.40 -0.56
C LEU A 45 -4.72 -13.84 -1.00
N PRO A 46 -4.49 -14.10 -2.29
CA PRO A 46 -4.06 -15.42 -2.75
C PRO A 46 -2.75 -15.83 -2.08
N VAL A 47 -2.62 -17.12 -1.75
CA VAL A 47 -1.38 -17.67 -1.20
C VAL A 47 -0.23 -17.44 -2.20
N ASN A 48 0.95 -17.07 -1.70
CA ASN A 48 2.16 -16.80 -2.48
C ASN A 48 2.04 -15.62 -3.48
N VAL A 49 1.04 -14.75 -3.32
CA VAL A 49 0.85 -13.59 -4.21
C VAL A 49 2.05 -12.64 -4.20
N ASN A 50 2.80 -12.58 -3.09
CA ASN A 50 4.00 -11.79 -2.88
C ASN A 50 5.27 -12.38 -3.51
N GLY A 51 5.19 -13.54 -4.17
CA GLY A 51 6.34 -14.19 -4.78
C GLY A 51 6.90 -13.43 -6.01
N PRO A 52 8.22 -13.47 -6.24
CA PRO A 52 8.83 -12.86 -7.44
C PRO A 52 8.38 -13.54 -8.73
N ASN A 53 7.95 -14.81 -8.63
CA ASN A 53 7.44 -15.62 -9.74
C ASN A 53 5.99 -15.29 -10.12
N THR A 54 5.32 -14.38 -9.40
CA THR A 54 3.97 -13.91 -9.76
C THR A 54 4.08 -13.04 -11.01
N ILE A 55 4.01 -13.64 -12.20
CA ILE A 55 4.28 -12.95 -13.48
C ILE A 55 3.34 -11.76 -13.66
N CYS A 56 2.03 -11.98 -13.60
CA CYS A 56 1.00 -10.95 -13.61
C CYS A 56 -0.35 -11.59 -13.23
N THR A 57 -1.03 -11.04 -12.24
CA THR A 57 -2.40 -11.47 -11.86
C THR A 57 -3.26 -10.25 -11.53
N THR A 58 -4.57 -10.42 -11.47
CA THR A 58 -5.52 -9.36 -11.11
C THR A 58 -6.48 -9.87 -10.05
N LEU A 59 -6.72 -9.09 -9.00
CA LEU A 59 -7.71 -9.38 -7.98
C LEU A 59 -9.12 -9.12 -8.53
N THR A 60 -9.69 -10.08 -9.26
CA THR A 60 -10.88 -9.83 -10.10
C THR A 60 -12.23 -9.88 -9.38
N VAL A 61 -12.40 -10.56 -8.23
CA VAL A 61 -13.58 -10.57 -7.31
C VAL A 61 -13.49 -11.79 -6.37
N PRO A 62 -14.00 -11.72 -5.11
CA PRO A 62 -14.62 -10.56 -4.46
C PRO A 62 -13.59 -9.55 -3.94
N PRO A 63 -14.00 -8.31 -3.57
CA PRO A 63 -13.08 -7.33 -3.01
C PRO A 63 -12.38 -7.86 -1.77
N VAL A 64 -11.06 -7.67 -1.72
CA VAL A 64 -10.22 -8.20 -0.64
C VAL A 64 -10.05 -7.12 0.42
N PRO A 65 -10.54 -7.32 1.66
CA PRO A 65 -10.27 -6.41 2.76
C PRO A 65 -8.81 -6.52 3.18
N VAL A 66 -8.15 -5.38 3.34
CA VAL A 66 -6.76 -5.30 3.80
C VAL A 66 -6.61 -4.14 4.77
N ASP A 67 -5.54 -4.17 5.55
CA ASP A 67 -5.07 -3.03 6.33
C ASP A 67 -3.67 -2.60 5.93
N ILE A 68 -3.39 -1.32 6.15
CA ILE A 68 -2.07 -0.74 5.93
C ILE A 68 -1.23 -1.02 7.17
N ILE A 69 -0.19 -1.84 7.06
CA ILE A 69 0.72 -2.10 8.18
C ILE A 69 1.95 -1.19 8.18
N ARG A 70 2.34 -0.66 7.00
CA ARG A 70 3.45 0.28 6.84
C ARG A 70 3.27 1.13 5.58
N MET A 71 3.77 2.37 5.63
CA MET A 71 3.79 3.30 4.49
C MET A 71 5.10 4.07 4.41
N ASP A 72 5.61 4.19 3.20
CA ASP A 72 6.79 5.01 2.87
C ASP A 72 6.47 5.86 1.62
N ASP A 73 7.20 6.96 1.39
CA ASP A 73 7.16 7.71 0.11
C ASP A 73 8.44 7.39 -0.66
N VAL A 74 8.29 6.88 -1.89
CA VAL A 74 9.41 6.47 -2.76
C VAL A 74 9.75 7.51 -3.84
N SER A 75 9.06 8.64 -3.86
CA SER A 75 9.30 9.74 -4.79
C SER A 75 10.18 10.85 -4.23
N THR A 76 10.27 10.95 -2.90
CA THR A 76 11.10 11.93 -2.19
C THR A 76 12.29 11.23 -1.55
N SER A 77 13.44 11.90 -1.48
CA SER A 77 14.62 11.32 -0.85
C SER A 77 14.39 11.13 0.66
N ALA A 78 14.97 10.06 1.22
CA ALA A 78 14.87 9.77 2.64
C ALA A 78 15.41 10.91 3.51
N PHE A 79 16.46 11.59 3.04
CA PHE A 79 17.04 12.76 3.72
C PHE A 79 16.04 13.92 3.83
N GLN A 80 15.34 14.27 2.73
CA GLN A 80 14.34 15.34 2.75
C GLN A 80 13.14 14.98 3.64
N LEU A 81 12.71 13.72 3.62
CA LEU A 81 11.65 13.25 4.51
C LEU A 81 12.06 13.35 5.98
N ASP A 82 13.32 13.04 6.30
CA ASP A 82 13.83 13.16 7.67
C ASP A 82 13.97 14.62 8.11
N GLN A 83 14.35 15.54 7.22
CA GLN A 83 14.33 16.98 7.51
C GLN A 83 12.92 17.47 7.87
N ILE A 84 11.91 17.13 7.05
CA ILE A 84 10.51 17.48 7.33
C ILE A 84 10.06 16.87 8.67
N ARG A 85 10.47 15.64 8.98
CA ARG A 85 10.17 14.97 10.25
C ARG A 85 10.77 15.73 11.44
N GLN A 86 12.04 16.10 11.37
CA GLN A 86 12.73 16.88 12.42
C GLN A 86 12.08 18.25 12.61
N GLU A 87 11.75 18.96 11.54
CA GLU A 87 11.04 20.24 11.62
C GLU A 87 9.66 20.11 12.30
N ARG A 88 8.93 19.02 12.00
CA ARG A 88 7.66 18.71 12.68
C ARG A 88 7.84 18.44 14.16
N GLU A 89 8.88 17.70 14.53
CA GLU A 89 9.21 17.36 15.92
C GLU A 89 9.57 18.63 16.73
N ILE A 90 10.42 19.49 16.17
CA ILE A 90 10.78 20.79 16.77
C ILE A 90 9.52 21.65 16.96
N ARG A 91 8.69 21.78 15.93
CA ARG A 91 7.48 22.62 16.01
C ARG A 91 6.42 22.04 16.96
N ALA A 92 6.30 20.72 17.05
CA ALA A 92 5.40 20.07 18.02
C ALA A 92 5.90 20.23 19.46
N GLY A 93 7.21 20.22 19.70
CA GLY A 93 7.81 20.48 21.01
C GLY A 93 7.63 21.92 21.47
N VAL A 94 7.89 22.90 20.58
CA VAL A 94 7.74 24.33 20.88
C VAL A 94 6.29 24.73 21.19
N GLY A 95 5.31 24.06 20.57
CA GLY A 95 3.89 24.31 20.86
C GLY A 95 3.38 23.74 22.20
N ASN A 96 4.21 23.01 22.94
CA ASN A 96 3.85 22.40 24.23
C ASN A 96 4.63 23.00 25.42
N GLU A 97 5.58 23.90 25.16
CA GLU A 97 6.32 24.67 26.16
C GLU A 97 5.72 26.08 26.29
N GLU A 98 4.44 26.17 26.66
CA GLU A 98 3.91 27.42 27.24
C GLU A 98 4.38 27.52 28.70
N GLY A 99 5.60 28.03 28.91
CA GLY A 99 6.09 28.32 30.26
C GLY A 99 7.59 28.62 30.33
N GLU A 100 7.92 29.91 30.32
CA GLU A 100 9.11 30.53 30.91
C GLU A 100 10.48 30.19 30.28
N GLU A 101 10.97 31.04 29.38
CA GLU A 101 12.14 31.91 29.64
C GLU A 101 12.56 32.66 28.37
N ASP A 102 12.74 33.97 28.52
CA ASP A 102 13.25 34.90 27.52
C ASP A 102 14.54 34.40 26.86
N ARG A 103 14.45 33.97 25.60
CA ARG A 103 15.58 33.95 24.67
C ARG A 103 15.08 34.42 23.31
N ASP A 104 15.59 35.57 22.87
CA ASP A 104 15.52 36.08 21.50
C ASP A 104 16.25 35.11 20.55
N ILE A 105 15.63 33.96 20.30
CA ILE A 105 15.86 33.16 19.10
C ILE A 105 14.68 33.53 18.22
N ASP A 106 14.94 34.16 17.07
CA ASP A 106 13.97 34.25 15.98
C ASP A 106 13.61 32.82 15.56
N VAL A 107 12.65 32.21 16.27
CA VAL A 107 12.09 30.94 15.88
C VAL A 107 11.17 31.25 14.71
N ASP A 108 11.59 30.87 13.49
CA ASP A 108 10.75 30.73 12.29
C ASP A 108 9.64 29.65 12.52
N GLY A 109 8.95 29.72 13.65
CA GLY A 109 7.97 28.76 14.15
C GLY A 109 6.54 29.12 13.79
N GLU A 110 6.29 30.34 13.32
CA GLU A 110 4.97 30.85 12.99
C GLU A 110 4.58 30.41 11.57
N GLY A 111 4.13 29.17 11.43
CA GLY A 111 3.69 28.64 10.14
C GLY A 111 2.97 27.30 10.26
N PRO A 112 2.18 26.90 9.25
CA PRO A 112 1.49 25.62 9.27
C PRO A 112 2.48 24.47 9.46
N MET A 113 2.03 23.41 10.16
CA MET A 113 2.83 22.19 10.35
C MET A 113 3.34 21.70 8.98
N PRO A 114 4.66 21.50 8.81
CA PRO A 114 5.23 21.05 7.54
C PRO A 114 4.48 19.81 7.04
N GLN A 115 4.19 19.74 5.75
CA GLN A 115 3.47 18.61 5.17
C GLN A 115 4.46 17.70 4.46
N TYR A 116 4.36 16.40 4.69
CA TYR A 116 5.08 15.46 3.84
C TYR A 116 4.59 15.59 2.39
N PRO A 117 5.50 15.47 1.42
CA PRO A 117 5.12 15.46 0.01
C PRO A 117 4.16 14.30 -0.27
N THR A 118 3.25 14.52 -1.21
CA THR A 118 2.22 13.55 -1.60
C THR A 118 2.55 12.96 -2.96
N GLY A 119 3.71 12.30 -3.07
CA GLY A 119 4.14 11.74 -4.33
C GLY A 119 3.69 10.28 -4.47
N LYS A 120 4.65 9.35 -4.59
CA LYS A 120 4.34 7.93 -4.74
C LYS A 120 4.49 7.22 -3.41
N LEU A 121 3.36 6.80 -2.85
CA LEU A 121 3.35 5.95 -1.66
C LEU A 121 3.69 4.51 -2.03
N ARG A 122 4.55 3.90 -1.22
CA ARG A 122 4.72 2.45 -1.12
C ARG A 122 4.07 1.99 0.18
N LEU A 123 3.27 0.93 0.10
CA LEU A 123 2.48 0.42 1.20
C LEU A 123 2.82 -1.06 1.40
N GLN A 124 2.81 -1.51 2.65
CA GLN A 124 2.64 -2.92 2.96
C GLN A 124 1.21 -3.14 3.43
N LEU A 125 0.52 -4.07 2.77
CA LEU A 125 -0.88 -4.39 3.02
C LEU A 125 -0.97 -5.79 3.62
N SER A 126 -1.83 -5.98 4.62
CA SER A 126 -2.08 -7.29 5.21
C SER A 126 -3.56 -7.63 5.20
N ASP A 127 -3.87 -8.91 5.03
CA ASP A 127 -5.21 -9.48 5.25
C ASP A 127 -5.25 -10.33 6.54
N SER A 128 -4.30 -10.09 7.45
CA SER A 128 -3.94 -10.88 8.65
C SER A 128 -3.11 -12.15 8.43
N GLN A 129 -3.10 -12.72 7.22
CA GLN A 129 -2.38 -13.97 6.92
C GLN A 129 -1.20 -13.75 5.97
N THR A 130 -1.38 -12.85 5.00
CA THR A 130 -0.44 -12.59 3.92
C THR A 130 -0.14 -11.10 3.87
N VAL A 131 1.15 -10.77 3.69
CA VAL A 131 1.60 -9.41 3.43
C VAL A 131 1.89 -9.24 1.94
N LEU A 132 1.34 -8.17 1.37
CA LEU A 132 1.50 -7.78 -0.02
C LEU A 132 2.11 -6.37 -0.11
N GLU A 133 3.22 -6.28 -0.85
CA GLU A 133 3.80 -4.99 -1.23
C GLU A 133 2.90 -4.30 -2.25
N ALA A 134 2.69 -3.00 -2.10
CA ALA A 134 1.89 -2.21 -3.01
C ALA A 134 2.54 -0.86 -3.29
N SER A 135 2.32 -0.35 -4.49
CA SER A 135 2.73 0.99 -4.90
C SER A 135 1.53 1.76 -5.44
N GLY A 136 1.41 3.02 -5.04
CA GLY A 136 0.48 3.97 -5.64
C GLY A 136 0.89 4.27 -7.07
N TYR A 137 0.29 3.55 -8.02
CA TYR A 137 0.48 3.82 -9.45
C TYR A 137 -0.12 5.17 -9.84
N ARG A 138 -1.24 5.53 -9.20
CA ARG A 138 -1.84 6.87 -9.21
C ARG A 138 -2.07 7.34 -7.78
N ARG A 139 -2.17 8.65 -7.60
CA ARG A 139 -2.42 9.27 -6.29
C ARG A 139 -3.74 8.77 -5.70
N ILE A 140 -3.68 8.07 -4.57
CA ILE A 140 -4.84 7.48 -3.90
C ILE A 140 -5.41 8.49 -2.89
N GLY A 141 -6.20 9.44 -3.39
CA GLY A 141 -7.01 10.36 -2.57
C GLY A 141 -6.28 10.96 -1.35
N GLU A 142 -6.90 10.84 -0.17
CA GLU A 142 -6.39 11.39 1.10
C GLU A 142 -5.35 10.48 1.81
N LEU A 143 -4.88 9.40 1.17
CA LEU A 143 -3.76 8.66 1.75
C LEU A 143 -2.52 9.55 1.74
N LYS A 144 -1.91 9.71 2.90
CA LYS A 144 -0.71 10.50 3.16
C LYS A 144 0.21 9.69 4.07
N LEU A 145 1.48 10.06 4.15
CA LEU A 145 2.42 9.44 5.11
C LEU A 145 1.95 9.52 6.56
N THR A 146 1.11 10.50 6.89
CA THR A 146 0.50 10.67 8.23
C THR A 146 -0.78 9.86 8.42
N THR A 147 -1.24 9.10 7.44
CA THR A 147 -2.40 8.22 7.63
C THR A 147 -2.06 7.19 8.71
N PRO A 148 -2.95 6.92 9.69
CA PRO A 148 -2.65 5.97 10.75
C PRO A 148 -2.40 4.55 10.23
N SER A 149 -1.43 3.85 10.80
CA SER A 149 -1.25 2.42 10.56
C SER A 149 -2.46 1.62 11.11
N GLY A 150 -2.80 0.52 10.43
CA GLY A 150 -4.04 -0.22 10.65
C GLY A 150 -5.24 0.30 9.86
N PHE A 151 -5.07 1.37 9.07
CA PHE A 151 -6.12 1.92 8.20
C PHE A 151 -6.68 0.84 7.25
N LYS A 152 -7.99 0.65 7.28
CA LYS A 152 -8.68 -0.40 6.54
C LYS A 152 -9.07 0.04 5.14
N MET A 153 -8.90 -0.87 4.18
CA MET A 153 -9.22 -0.67 2.77
C MET A 153 -9.81 -1.95 2.17
N GLN A 154 -10.45 -1.82 1.02
CA GLN A 154 -10.87 -2.94 0.18
C GLN A 154 -10.25 -2.78 -1.21
N LEU A 155 -9.58 -3.83 -1.67
CA LEU A 155 -8.95 -3.90 -2.98
C LEU A 155 -9.91 -4.55 -3.98
N LYS A 156 -10.09 -3.94 -5.15
CA LYS A 156 -10.90 -4.47 -6.24
C LYS A 156 -10.20 -4.26 -7.57
N ASN A 157 -10.09 -5.29 -8.39
CA ASN A 157 -9.49 -5.24 -9.72
C ASN A 157 -8.04 -4.71 -9.70
N VAL A 158 -7.30 -4.99 -8.62
CA VAL A 158 -5.89 -4.58 -8.48
C VAL A 158 -5.00 -5.51 -9.28
N ARG A 159 -4.14 -4.91 -10.13
CA ARG A 159 -3.10 -5.65 -10.83
C ARG A 159 -1.93 -5.91 -9.90
N ILE A 160 -1.45 -7.15 -9.88
CA ILE A 160 -0.28 -7.59 -9.15
C ILE A 160 0.74 -8.12 -10.13
N GLN A 161 1.96 -7.63 -10.05
CA GLN A 161 3.06 -8.06 -10.90
C GLN A 161 4.33 -8.15 -10.06
N ARG A 162 4.99 -9.31 -10.11
CA ARG A 162 6.22 -9.64 -9.36
C ARG A 162 6.09 -9.37 -7.87
N GLY A 163 4.97 -9.80 -7.28
CA GLY A 163 4.71 -9.62 -5.85
C GLY A 163 4.31 -8.21 -5.43
N MET A 164 4.16 -7.26 -6.37
CA MET A 164 3.77 -5.87 -6.09
C MET A 164 2.40 -5.56 -6.68
N ALA A 165 1.49 -5.04 -5.84
CA ALA A 165 0.21 -4.48 -6.25
C ALA A 165 0.36 -3.05 -6.78
N PHE A 166 -0.31 -2.74 -7.88
CA PHE A 166 -0.36 -1.41 -8.47
C PHE A 166 -1.72 -0.79 -8.19
N LEU A 167 -1.73 0.14 -7.25
CA LEU A 167 -2.95 0.73 -6.75
C LEU A 167 -3.34 1.98 -7.54
N GLU A 168 -4.61 2.04 -7.91
CA GLU A 168 -5.27 3.20 -8.50
C GLU A 168 -6.48 3.58 -7.64
N PRO A 169 -6.93 4.85 -7.67
CA PRO A 169 -8.11 5.30 -6.93
C PRO A 169 -9.38 4.48 -7.18
N THR A 170 -9.57 3.99 -8.40
CA THR A 170 -10.73 3.17 -8.80
C THR A 170 -10.69 1.77 -8.20
N ALA A 171 -9.51 1.29 -7.81
CA ALA A 171 -9.26 -0.06 -7.31
C ALA A 171 -9.23 -0.14 -5.77
N VAL A 172 -9.32 1.01 -5.08
CA VAL A 172 -9.20 1.10 -3.62
C VAL A 172 -10.45 1.76 -3.04
N ASN A 173 -11.17 1.04 -2.20
CA ASN A 173 -12.25 1.59 -1.39
C ASN A 173 -11.78 1.73 0.06
N ARG A 174 -11.74 2.96 0.56
CA ARG A 174 -11.21 3.29 1.89
C ARG A 174 -12.28 3.06 2.95
N LYS A 175 -11.92 2.47 4.08
CA LYS A 175 -12.85 2.20 5.19
C LYS A 175 -12.49 2.96 6.47
N GLY A 176 -11.25 3.42 6.63
CA GLY A 176 -10.83 4.16 7.82
C GLY A 176 -10.35 3.26 8.94
N GLY A 177 -10.35 3.79 10.16
CA GLY A 177 -9.86 3.10 11.35
C GLY A 177 -8.34 3.14 11.51
N GLU A 178 -7.89 2.60 12.62
CA GLU A 178 -6.49 2.48 13.00
C GLU A 178 -6.31 1.29 13.94
N THR A 179 -5.08 0.81 14.07
CA THR A 179 -4.73 -0.22 15.04
C THR A 179 -3.72 0.37 16.01
N GLU A 180 -4.09 0.51 17.29
CA GLU A 180 -3.27 1.22 18.30
C GLU A 180 -1.81 0.73 18.35
N GLU A 181 -1.59 -0.58 18.32
CA GLU A 181 -0.24 -1.16 18.35
C GLU A 181 0.60 -0.76 17.12
N LEU A 182 -0.03 -0.70 15.95
CA LEU A 182 0.65 -0.28 14.72
C LEU A 182 0.89 1.22 14.70
N VAL A 183 -0.04 2.02 15.24
CA VAL A 183 0.12 3.47 15.38
C VAL A 183 1.27 3.80 16.34
N LYS A 184 1.34 3.13 17.50
CA LYS A 184 2.46 3.29 18.46
C LYS A 184 3.83 3.02 17.81
N ASN A 185 3.89 2.09 16.87
CA ASN A 185 5.12 1.72 16.17
C ASN A 185 5.34 2.45 14.84
N GLN A 186 4.40 3.30 14.41
CA GLN A 186 4.43 3.94 13.09
C GLN A 186 5.63 4.87 12.93
N GLU A 187 5.91 5.70 13.94
CA GLU A 187 7.06 6.63 13.88
C GLU A 187 8.39 5.87 13.86
N PHE A 188 8.53 4.86 14.74
CA PHE A 188 9.73 4.03 14.78
C PHE A 188 9.99 3.30 13.45
N THR A 189 8.96 2.71 12.85
CA THR A 189 9.08 2.03 11.56
C THR A 189 9.39 3.00 10.43
N PHE A 190 8.79 4.19 10.43
CA PHE A 190 9.09 5.24 9.47
C PHE A 190 10.54 5.71 9.57
N VAL A 191 11.02 6.10 10.76
CA VAL A 191 12.41 6.53 10.98
C VAL A 191 13.42 5.46 10.56
N ASN A 192 13.16 4.20 10.91
CA ASN A 192 14.03 3.09 10.51
C ASN A 192 14.08 2.92 8.99
N SER A 193 12.95 3.14 8.28
CA SER A 193 12.94 3.12 6.82
C SER A 193 13.85 4.19 6.22
N LEU A 194 13.80 5.41 6.78
CA LEU A 194 14.59 6.54 6.31
C LEU A 194 16.09 6.27 6.51
N ARG A 195 16.47 5.82 7.72
CA ARG A 195 17.85 5.46 8.06
C ARG A 195 18.40 4.36 7.14
N HIS A 196 17.60 3.32 6.92
CA HIS A 196 17.97 2.24 6.01
C HIS A 196 18.21 2.74 4.58
N HIS A 197 17.35 3.62 4.07
CA HIS A 197 17.53 4.24 2.75
C HIS A 197 18.74 5.18 2.65
N MET A 198 19.15 5.78 3.78
CA MET A 198 20.37 6.60 3.86
C MET A 198 21.65 5.75 4.08
N GLY A 199 21.55 4.42 4.09
CA GLY A 199 22.69 3.52 4.30
C GLY A 199 23.18 3.47 5.75
N GLN A 200 22.40 4.02 6.70
CA GLN A 200 22.70 3.93 8.12
C GLN A 200 22.18 2.58 8.62
N VAL A 201 23.07 1.59 8.64
CA VAL A 201 22.80 0.27 9.24
C VAL A 201 23.18 0.33 10.72
N TYR A 202 22.31 -0.15 11.60
CA TYR A 202 22.65 -0.31 13.02
C TYR A 202 23.84 -1.27 13.17
N SER A 203 24.91 -0.82 13.82
CA SER A 203 25.91 -1.66 14.49
C SER A 203 25.45 -1.98 15.90
#